data_AF-A0A8S0WC91-F1
#
_entry.id   AF-A0A8S0WC91-F1
#
_cell.length_a   1.000
_cell.length_b   1.000
_cell.length_c   1.000
_cell.angle_alpha   90.00
_cell.angle_beta   90.00
_cell.angle_gamma   90.00
#
_symmetry.space_group_name_H-M   'P 1'
#
loop_
_entity.id
_entity.type
_entity.pdbx_description
1 polymer ?
#
loop_
_entity_poly.entity_id
_entity_poly.type
_entity_poly.pdbx_seq_one_letter_code
_entity_poly.pdbx_strand_id
1 'polypeptide(L)'
;MAEGHASVLELGRFGEHLLDLASDFRYRCSQERTAVFDITEGEEMIRPKIATAAAHGGGIDVPVNNAGNLKALGGLPGHYAASKAAMHAVTVNLMGQLGPFNTNSPSVRKGFVVKPTSQGTQFEATTSSVRKVSCASLLSQGQSAGIPTKWLKPSLMSNDSLSESTIKRLPDEFYNHFLSDVAKNRMPSPIRSLLPLERTPGVISLLAGKPNASMFPFTSLSFATRSPTSPYQETTIMLEDAELQVALQYSETDGLKPLVDWLYGLQELNHGRKIGEGWRITPGCGSQDLIYKAVQCMVNSGDAVLVESPVYGGVIPMFASLHCEQIEVETDAHGICSSSLRKILEEWPKGKPKPKVLYTVPYGCNPTGMTATTDRRKEVLELSREHNFIILEDDPYFYVYYGESPRYPSYFQLELKEPEVGRVVRFDSVSKILSAGIRIGFASGPTVILNAIDQLTSTSNLQVPSLTQVMIYRLLSSWGYDGFAAHVKRVAELYKAKRDVFERGMRKHLTGLAEWDSPEAGMFFWFKLLLTDEAGLSHQGDSEDVIRTRAFENGILAVPGTAFIPNGGKTPYVRASFSLIGEDEIDTALQRIRDAILQERAARKAAVV
;
A
#
# COMPACT_ATOMS: atom_id res chain seq x y z
N MET A 1 37.75 -28.67 -26.14
CA MET A 1 37.05 -29.10 -27.35
C MET A 1 36.36 -30.42 -27.06
N ALA A 2 35.08 -30.50 -27.42
CA ALA A 2 34.19 -31.68 -27.43
C ALA A 2 33.95 -32.43 -26.11
N GLU A 3 32.97 -31.95 -25.33
CA GLU A 3 31.91 -32.74 -24.67
C GLU A 3 31.08 -31.78 -23.79
N GLY A 4 29.93 -31.33 -24.31
CA GLY A 4 29.13 -30.30 -23.64
C GLY A 4 27.95 -29.82 -24.47
N HIS A 5 27.23 -30.72 -25.14
CA HIS A 5 26.00 -30.41 -25.86
C HIS A 5 25.08 -31.64 -25.84
N ALA A 6 24.44 -31.93 -24.70
CA ALA A 6 23.39 -32.96 -24.64
C ALA A 6 22.36 -32.78 -23.50
N SER A 7 22.28 -31.61 -22.85
CA SER A 7 21.32 -31.37 -21.75
C SER A 7 20.38 -30.18 -21.96
N VAL A 8 20.34 -29.60 -23.16
CA VAL A 8 19.45 -28.46 -23.51
C VAL A 8 18.29 -28.89 -24.44
N LEU A 9 18.20 -30.16 -24.84
CA LEU A 9 17.17 -30.65 -25.77
C LEU A 9 15.97 -31.37 -25.12
N GLU A 10 15.97 -31.64 -23.81
CA GLU A 10 14.83 -32.29 -23.13
C GLU A 10 13.91 -31.34 -22.34
N LEU A 11 14.32 -30.10 -22.07
CA LEU A 11 13.43 -29.09 -21.46
C LEU A 11 12.57 -28.34 -22.49
N GLY A 12 12.90 -28.42 -23.79
CA GLY A 12 12.13 -27.80 -24.87
C GLY A 12 10.86 -28.54 -25.28
N ARG A 13 10.74 -29.85 -24.98
CA ARG A 13 9.59 -30.67 -25.39
C ARG A 13 8.42 -30.70 -24.41
N PHE A 14 8.58 -30.18 -23.20
CA PHE A 14 7.48 -30.06 -22.23
C PHE A 14 6.70 -28.74 -22.36
N GLY A 15 7.29 -27.72 -23.01
CA GLY A 15 6.65 -26.42 -23.24
C GLY A 15 5.65 -26.41 -24.40
N GLU A 16 5.87 -27.23 -25.44
CA GLU A 16 4.98 -27.26 -26.61
C GLU A 16 3.66 -27.99 -26.33
N HIS A 17 3.63 -28.98 -25.43
CA HIS A 17 2.42 -29.73 -25.11
C HIS A 17 1.41 -28.97 -24.23
N LEU A 18 1.86 -27.93 -23.50
CA LEU A 18 1.00 -27.06 -22.69
C LEU A 18 0.37 -25.92 -23.50
N LEU A 19 0.97 -25.54 -24.64
CA LEU A 19 0.42 -24.53 -25.54
C LEU A 19 -0.67 -25.09 -26.45
N ASP A 20 -0.58 -26.37 -26.85
CA ASP A 20 -1.63 -27.04 -27.62
C ASP A 20 -2.93 -27.22 -26.83
N LEU A 21 -2.84 -27.58 -25.53
CA LEU A 21 -4.01 -27.73 -24.65
C LEU A 21 -4.75 -26.40 -24.37
N ALA A 22 -4.03 -25.28 -24.36
CA ALA A 22 -4.62 -23.96 -24.19
C ALA A 22 -5.28 -23.43 -25.48
N SER A 23 -4.80 -23.87 -26.65
CA SER A 23 -5.38 -23.52 -27.95
C SER A 23 -6.69 -24.29 -28.22
N ASP A 24 -6.77 -25.57 -27.84
CA ASP A 24 -7.96 -26.41 -28.03
C ASP A 24 -9.12 -25.98 -27.11
N PHE A 25 -8.82 -25.42 -25.94
CA PHE A 25 -9.81 -24.87 -25.01
C PHE A 25 -10.40 -23.52 -25.48
N ARG A 26 -9.60 -22.68 -26.18
CA ARG A 26 -10.09 -21.43 -26.78
C ARG A 26 -10.88 -21.67 -28.06
N TYR A 27 -10.55 -22.70 -28.83
CA TYR A 27 -11.27 -23.03 -30.06
C TYR A 27 -12.70 -23.53 -29.76
N ARG A 28 -12.88 -24.40 -28.76
CA ARG A 28 -14.20 -24.95 -28.39
C ARG A 28 -15.16 -23.93 -27.76
N CYS A 29 -14.66 -22.88 -27.10
CA CYS A 29 -15.52 -21.82 -26.55
C CYS A 29 -16.01 -20.81 -27.59
N SER A 30 -15.55 -20.88 -28.84
CA SER A 30 -15.87 -19.89 -29.89
C SER A 30 -16.94 -20.33 -30.90
N GLN A 31 -17.48 -21.56 -30.78
CA GLN A 31 -18.42 -22.16 -31.76
C GLN A 31 -19.88 -22.26 -31.29
N GLU A 32 -20.24 -21.82 -30.09
CA GLU A 32 -21.65 -21.79 -29.67
C GLU A 32 -22.21 -20.36 -29.73
N ARG A 33 -22.72 -19.98 -30.91
CA ARG A 33 -23.70 -18.90 -31.03
C ARG A 33 -25.10 -19.48 -31.18
N THR A 34 -26.03 -18.85 -30.47
CA THR A 34 -27.49 -18.82 -30.70
C THR A 34 -28.31 -19.99 -30.16
N ALA A 35 -28.90 -19.80 -28.98
CA ALA A 35 -30.24 -20.29 -28.69
C ALA A 35 -31.00 -19.20 -27.92
N VAL A 36 -31.95 -18.59 -28.62
CA VAL A 36 -33.02 -17.77 -28.04
C VAL A 36 -33.95 -18.72 -27.30
N PHE A 37 -34.20 -18.49 -26.01
CA PHE A 37 -35.31 -19.12 -25.31
C PHE A 37 -36.19 -18.05 -24.66
N ASP A 38 -37.34 -17.88 -25.28
CA ASP A 38 -38.54 -17.25 -24.76
C ASP A 38 -39.24 -18.31 -23.88
N ILE A 39 -39.49 -18.01 -22.60
CA ILE A 39 -40.33 -18.86 -21.74
C ILE A 39 -41.17 -17.95 -20.84
N THR A 40 -42.39 -17.70 -21.31
CA THR A 40 -43.57 -17.35 -20.51
C THR A 40 -44.00 -18.52 -19.62
N GLU A 41 -44.35 -18.19 -18.37
CA GLU A 41 -45.25 -18.87 -17.41
C GLU A 41 -45.06 -20.37 -17.08
N GLY A 42 -45.06 -20.68 -15.77
CA GLY A 42 -45.34 -22.03 -15.27
C GLY A 42 -44.70 -22.36 -13.93
N GLU A 43 -45.53 -22.59 -12.92
CA GLU A 43 -45.24 -22.77 -11.51
C GLU A 43 -44.58 -24.13 -11.12
N GLU A 44 -44.21 -24.19 -9.83
CA GLU A 44 -44.05 -25.36 -8.95
C GLU A 44 -42.75 -26.22 -9.03
N MET A 45 -41.92 -26.11 -7.97
CA MET A 45 -41.68 -27.15 -6.93
C MET A 45 -40.39 -27.95 -7.22
N ILE A 46 -39.44 -28.27 -6.33
CA ILE A 46 -39.36 -28.44 -4.87
C ILE A 46 -37.86 -28.37 -4.46
N ARG A 47 -37.60 -27.95 -3.22
CA ARG A 47 -36.31 -27.91 -2.49
C ARG A 47 -35.90 -29.29 -1.88
N PRO A 48 -34.68 -29.45 -1.33
CA PRO A 48 -33.84 -30.66 -1.42
C PRO A 48 -33.91 -31.61 -0.22
N LYS A 49 -33.36 -32.83 -0.36
CA LYS A 49 -32.94 -33.68 0.76
C LYS A 49 -31.56 -34.30 0.51
N ILE A 50 -30.63 -34.00 1.41
CA ILE A 50 -29.41 -34.75 1.68
C ILE A 50 -29.76 -35.77 2.78
N ALA A 51 -29.52 -37.06 2.54
CA ALA A 51 -29.29 -38.07 3.59
C ALA A 51 -28.60 -39.33 3.01
N THR A 52 -27.37 -39.52 3.46
CA THR A 52 -26.59 -40.73 3.75
C THR A 52 -27.18 -42.12 3.41
N ALA A 53 -26.41 -42.94 2.69
CA ALA A 53 -26.42 -44.40 2.82
C ALA A 53 -25.03 -44.97 2.54
N ALA A 54 -24.46 -45.63 3.55
CA ALA A 54 -23.31 -46.50 3.44
C ALA A 54 -23.74 -47.91 2.99
N ALA A 55 -22.77 -48.67 2.49
CA ALA A 55 -22.79 -50.09 2.13
C ALA A 55 -23.38 -50.45 0.75
N HIS A 56 -22.49 -50.77 -0.20
CA HIS A 56 -22.37 -52.12 -0.77
C HIS A 56 -21.05 -52.24 -1.54
N GLY A 57 -20.40 -53.39 -1.37
CA GLY A 57 -19.03 -53.65 -1.81
C GLY A 57 -18.90 -53.95 -3.30
N GLY A 58 -17.67 -53.83 -3.76
CA GLY A 58 -17.20 -54.22 -5.07
C GLY A 58 -15.71 -53.93 -5.16
N GLY A 59 -14.89 -54.92 -4.79
CA GLY A 59 -13.44 -54.85 -4.97
C GLY A 59 -13.04 -55.25 -6.38
N ILE A 60 -11.92 -54.71 -6.87
CA ILE A 60 -11.06 -55.35 -7.87
C ILE A 60 -9.60 -55.03 -7.51
N ASP A 61 -8.80 -56.09 -7.52
CA ASP A 61 -7.39 -56.22 -7.16
C ASP A 61 -6.40 -55.41 -8.02
N VAL A 62 -5.27 -55.04 -7.39
CA VAL A 62 -4.04 -54.61 -8.06
C VAL A 62 -2.97 -55.68 -7.78
N PRO A 63 -2.34 -56.30 -8.81
CA PRO A 63 -1.30 -57.29 -8.57
C PRO A 63 0.07 -56.63 -8.34
N VAL A 64 0.73 -57.09 -7.27
CA VAL A 64 2.15 -56.89 -6.98
C VAL A 64 2.93 -58.04 -7.61
N ASN A 65 4.02 -57.76 -8.33
CA ASN A 65 5.04 -58.77 -8.66
C ASN A 65 6.45 -58.24 -8.35
N ASN A 66 7.17 -59.01 -7.55
CA ASN A 66 8.57 -58.85 -7.14
C ASN A 66 9.49 -59.68 -8.05
N ALA A 67 10.67 -59.16 -8.39
CA ALA A 67 11.90 -59.95 -8.57
C ALA A 67 13.18 -59.07 -8.61
N GLY A 68 14.00 -59.17 -7.56
CA GLY A 68 15.40 -59.64 -7.65
C GLY A 68 16.54 -58.73 -8.17
N ASN A 69 17.37 -58.28 -7.21
CA ASN A 69 18.85 -58.17 -7.21
C ASN A 69 19.62 -57.32 -8.26
N LEU A 70 20.30 -56.26 -7.78
CA LEU A 70 21.78 -56.15 -7.81
C LEU A 70 22.30 -54.99 -6.93
N LYS A 71 23.41 -55.26 -6.25
CA LYS A 71 24.15 -54.39 -5.31
C LYS A 71 25.06 -53.38 -6.04
N ALA A 72 25.39 -52.33 -5.28
CA ALA A 72 26.62 -51.51 -5.28
C ALA A 72 26.70 -50.31 -6.23
N LEU A 73 26.55 -49.09 -5.67
CA LEU A 73 27.63 -48.12 -5.42
C LEU A 73 27.01 -46.89 -4.72
N GLY A 74 27.72 -46.36 -3.72
CA GLY A 74 27.24 -45.31 -2.84
C GLY A 74 27.33 -43.89 -3.40
N GLY A 75 26.65 -42.97 -2.71
CA GLY A 75 26.85 -41.52 -2.83
C GLY A 75 25.53 -40.74 -2.95
N LEU A 76 25.31 -39.83 -1.98
CA LEU A 76 24.34 -38.72 -1.92
C LEU A 76 22.99 -38.98 -1.18
N PRO A 77 22.75 -38.34 -0.01
CA PRO A 77 21.44 -38.34 0.63
C PRO A 77 20.55 -37.17 0.17
N GLY A 78 19.39 -37.51 -0.41
CA GLY A 78 18.08 -37.14 0.13
C GLY A 78 17.70 -35.65 0.27
N HIS A 79 17.60 -34.92 -0.84
CA HIS A 79 16.69 -33.77 -0.94
C HIS A 79 15.51 -34.15 -1.84
N TYR A 80 14.45 -34.75 -1.30
CA TYR A 80 13.08 -34.75 -1.88
C TYR A 80 12.11 -35.52 -0.95
N ALA A 81 12.15 -35.24 0.36
CA ALA A 81 11.17 -35.76 1.33
C ALA A 81 10.94 -34.81 2.51
N ALA A 82 11.18 -33.50 2.32
CA ALA A 82 10.98 -32.46 3.33
C ALA A 82 10.13 -31.28 2.81
N SER A 83 9.23 -31.52 1.85
CA SER A 83 8.31 -30.49 1.34
C SER A 83 6.83 -30.90 1.39
N LYS A 84 6.50 -31.99 2.10
CA LYS A 84 5.10 -32.40 2.35
C LYS A 84 4.68 -32.36 3.82
N ALA A 85 5.62 -32.14 4.74
CA ALA A 85 5.34 -31.93 6.18
C ALA A 85 5.30 -30.45 6.59
N ALA A 86 5.68 -29.51 5.72
CA ALA A 86 5.67 -28.07 6.00
C ALA A 86 4.41 -27.33 5.48
N MET A 87 3.48 -28.03 4.81
CA MET A 87 2.19 -27.46 4.35
C MET A 87 0.96 -28.04 5.10
N HIS A 88 1.16 -28.52 6.33
CA HIS A 88 0.06 -28.92 7.23
C HIS A 88 0.24 -28.43 8.68
N ALA A 89 1.07 -27.39 8.89
CA ALA A 89 1.35 -26.81 10.21
C ALA A 89 1.15 -25.28 10.27
N VAL A 90 0.23 -24.73 9.45
CA VAL A 90 -0.22 -23.31 9.55
C VAL A 90 -1.76 -23.18 9.59
N THR A 91 -2.47 -24.28 9.80
CA THR A 91 -3.88 -24.25 10.18
C THR A 91 -4.03 -25.12 11.42
N VAL A 92 -4.56 -24.55 12.50
CA VAL A 92 -4.68 -25.08 13.88
C VAL A 92 -3.54 -24.66 14.82
N ASN A 93 -3.58 -23.41 15.30
CA ASN A 93 -3.41 -23.10 16.73
C ASN A 93 -3.81 -21.64 17.05
N LEU A 94 -5.11 -21.40 17.22
CA LEU A 94 -5.67 -20.31 18.02
C LEU A 94 -7.11 -20.67 18.44
N MET A 95 -7.24 -21.81 19.11
CA MET A 95 -8.36 -22.09 20.02
C MET A 95 -7.80 -22.95 21.15
N GLY A 96 -7.36 -22.27 22.21
CA GLY A 96 -6.69 -22.92 23.34
C GLY A 96 -6.59 -22.04 24.57
N GLN A 97 -7.60 -21.20 24.84
CA GLN A 97 -7.80 -20.57 26.14
C GLN A 97 -9.28 -20.35 26.41
N LEU A 98 -10.05 -21.41 26.64
CA LEU A 98 -11.25 -21.38 27.49
C LEU A 98 -11.38 -22.73 28.19
N GLY A 99 -11.15 -22.75 29.50
CA GLY A 99 -11.46 -23.86 30.38
C GLY A 99 -12.97 -24.06 30.57
N PRO A 100 -13.40 -25.15 31.23
CA PRO A 100 -14.69 -25.78 30.98
C PRO A 100 -15.88 -25.06 31.62
N PHE A 101 -17.03 -25.25 30.95
CA PHE A 101 -18.38 -24.91 31.37
C PHE A 101 -18.67 -25.24 32.85
N ASN A 102 -19.26 -24.28 33.55
CA ASN A 102 -20.05 -24.53 34.75
C ASN A 102 -21.50 -24.09 34.48
N THR A 103 -22.40 -25.06 34.45
CA THR A 103 -23.84 -24.91 34.28
C THR A 103 -24.52 -24.72 35.63
N ASN A 104 -25.19 -23.59 35.85
CA ASN A 104 -26.32 -23.51 36.78
C ASN A 104 -27.34 -22.44 36.32
N SER A 105 -28.58 -22.91 36.22
CA SER A 105 -29.87 -22.31 35.75
C SER A 105 -30.35 -21.10 36.59
N PRO A 106 -31.53 -20.44 36.39
CA PRO A 106 -32.62 -20.67 35.40
C PRO A 106 -33.33 -19.41 34.78
N SER A 107 -34.31 -19.72 33.91
CA SER A 107 -35.52 -18.94 33.51
C SER A 107 -35.37 -17.94 32.35
N VAL A 108 -36.21 -17.88 31.30
CA VAL A 108 -37.67 -18.06 31.20
C VAL A 108 -38.06 -18.72 29.85
N ARG A 109 -38.87 -19.78 29.92
CA ARG A 109 -39.64 -20.35 28.80
C ARG A 109 -40.90 -19.51 28.57
N LYS A 110 -41.23 -19.22 27.31
CA LYS A 110 -42.63 -19.13 26.83
C LYS A 110 -42.73 -19.79 25.46
N GLY A 111 -43.16 -21.05 25.47
CA GLY A 111 -43.70 -21.72 24.29
C GLY A 111 -45.21 -21.55 24.26
N PHE A 112 -45.78 -21.37 23.07
CA PHE A 112 -47.21 -21.59 22.84
C PHE A 112 -47.39 -22.85 21.98
N VAL A 113 -48.22 -23.73 22.52
CA VAL A 113 -48.64 -25.02 21.98
C VAL A 113 -49.82 -24.80 21.05
N VAL A 114 -49.79 -25.41 19.87
CA VAL A 114 -50.93 -25.49 18.95
C VAL A 114 -51.79 -26.71 19.33
N LYS A 115 -53.10 -26.50 19.50
CA LYS A 115 -54.12 -27.56 19.49
C LYS A 115 -55.15 -27.24 18.39
N PRO A 116 -55.59 -28.22 17.59
CA PRO A 116 -56.66 -28.03 16.62
C PRO A 116 -58.01 -28.43 17.22
N THR A 117 -59.06 -27.66 16.95
CA THR A 117 -60.44 -28.20 16.87
C THR A 117 -61.34 -27.34 16.00
N SER A 118 -62.15 -28.05 15.24
CA SER A 118 -63.26 -27.70 14.34
C SER A 118 -64.32 -26.76 14.93
N GLN A 119 -64.78 -25.80 14.12
CA GLN A 119 -66.18 -25.63 13.68
C GLN A 119 -66.29 -24.31 12.89
N GLY A 120 -67.00 -24.34 11.76
CA GLY A 120 -67.13 -23.21 10.85
C GLY A 120 -68.12 -22.16 11.33
N THR A 121 -67.87 -20.90 10.98
CA THR A 121 -68.92 -19.89 10.79
C THR A 121 -68.43 -18.82 9.81
N GLN A 122 -69.37 -18.34 9.01
CA GLN A 122 -69.24 -17.51 7.82
C GLN A 122 -68.61 -16.14 8.05
N PHE A 123 -67.89 -15.63 7.05
CA PHE A 123 -67.47 -14.22 6.96
C PHE A 123 -68.51 -13.41 6.19
N GLU A 124 -69.12 -12.43 6.85
CA GLU A 124 -69.84 -11.33 6.21
C GLU A 124 -68.88 -10.17 5.93
N ALA A 125 -68.92 -9.67 4.70
CA ALA A 125 -68.17 -8.51 4.25
C ALA A 125 -68.83 -7.21 4.72
N THR A 126 -68.04 -6.25 5.19
CA THR A 126 -68.38 -4.83 5.11
C THR A 126 -67.23 -4.06 4.48
N THR A 127 -67.52 -3.49 3.33
CA THR A 127 -66.67 -2.62 2.52
C THR A 127 -66.73 -1.19 3.04
N SER A 128 -65.59 -0.50 3.12
CA SER A 128 -65.58 0.96 2.91
C SER A 128 -64.25 1.46 2.31
N SER A 129 -64.41 2.13 1.17
CA SER A 129 -63.52 3.09 0.50
C SER A 129 -62.12 2.64 0.02
N VAL A 130 -62.12 2.06 -1.18
CA VAL A 130 -61.01 2.11 -2.13
C VAL A 130 -60.97 3.50 -2.78
N ARG A 131 -59.87 4.26 -2.62
CA ARG A 131 -59.46 5.26 -3.61
C ARG A 131 -58.47 4.60 -4.57
N LYS A 132 -58.92 4.32 -5.79
CA LYS A 132 -58.07 4.05 -6.95
C LYS A 132 -57.23 5.30 -7.22
N VAL A 133 -55.91 5.22 -7.06
CA VAL A 133 -54.97 6.13 -7.71
C VAL A 133 -54.37 5.36 -8.89
N SER A 134 -54.57 5.89 -10.10
CA SER A 134 -54.10 5.27 -11.34
C SER A 134 -52.57 5.33 -11.46
N CYS A 135 -51.98 4.32 -12.08
CA CYS A 135 -50.54 4.18 -12.38
C CYS A 135 -50.00 5.19 -13.42
N ALA A 136 -50.55 6.40 -13.51
CA ALA A 136 -50.11 7.44 -14.46
C ALA A 136 -49.45 8.66 -13.78
N SER A 137 -49.13 8.61 -12.49
CA SER A 137 -48.52 9.74 -11.74
C SER A 137 -47.23 9.44 -10.98
N LEU A 138 -46.64 8.24 -11.14
CA LEU A 138 -45.36 7.86 -10.52
C LEU A 138 -44.15 7.92 -11.47
N LEU A 139 -44.32 8.47 -12.68
CA LEU A 139 -43.23 8.68 -13.66
C LEU A 139 -42.76 10.14 -13.76
N SER A 140 -43.17 11.02 -12.85
CA SER A 140 -42.79 12.44 -12.86
C SER A 140 -41.95 12.92 -11.67
N GLN A 141 -41.44 12.01 -10.84
CA GLN A 141 -40.55 12.36 -9.71
C GLN A 141 -39.27 11.52 -9.65
N GLY A 142 -38.74 11.12 -10.81
CA GLY A 142 -37.33 10.78 -10.96
C GLY A 142 -36.48 12.06 -10.93
N GLN A 143 -36.51 12.79 -9.81
CA GLN A 143 -35.57 13.88 -9.60
C GLN A 143 -34.17 13.28 -9.55
N SER A 144 -33.33 13.72 -10.47
CA SER A 144 -31.88 13.55 -10.42
C SER A 144 -31.41 13.83 -8.99
N ALA A 145 -30.91 12.80 -8.32
CA ALA A 145 -30.21 12.96 -7.05
C ALA A 145 -28.93 13.75 -7.33
N GLY A 146 -29.07 15.08 -7.37
CA GLY A 146 -27.95 15.98 -7.15
C GLY A 146 -27.35 15.63 -5.81
N ILE A 147 -26.02 15.58 -5.75
CA ILE A 147 -25.27 15.39 -4.52
C ILE A 147 -25.86 16.32 -3.45
N PRO A 148 -26.30 15.82 -2.28
CA PRO A 148 -26.92 16.67 -1.28
C PRO A 148 -25.95 17.78 -0.87
N THR A 149 -26.32 19.04 -1.05
CA THR A 149 -25.56 20.22 -0.62
C THR A 149 -25.36 20.33 0.90
N LYS A 150 -25.95 19.40 1.68
CA LYS A 150 -25.88 19.34 3.14
C LYS A 150 -24.53 18.84 3.70
N TRP A 151 -23.62 18.36 2.83
CA TRP A 151 -22.27 17.91 3.20
C TRP A 151 -21.24 19.05 3.31
N LEU A 152 -21.63 20.27 2.93
CA LEU A 152 -20.78 21.45 3.02
C LEU A 152 -21.11 22.20 4.33
N LYS A 153 -20.53 21.76 5.44
CA LYS A 153 -20.16 22.74 6.48
C LYS A 153 -18.72 23.14 6.19
N PRO A 154 -18.45 24.36 5.71
CA PRO A 154 -17.08 24.84 5.59
C PRO A 154 -16.52 24.98 7.01
N SER A 155 -15.82 23.96 7.50
CA SER A 155 -14.84 24.16 8.56
C SER A 155 -13.56 24.62 7.89
N LEU A 156 -13.21 25.90 8.10
CA LEU A 156 -11.99 26.59 7.63
C LEU A 156 -11.92 26.99 6.14
N MET A 157 -13.04 27.13 5.42
CA MET A 157 -13.02 27.95 4.20
C MET A 157 -13.44 29.37 4.56
N SER A 158 -12.50 30.21 5.00
CA SER A 158 -12.72 31.65 4.91
C SER A 158 -12.85 31.97 3.42
N ASN A 159 -13.95 32.63 3.07
CA ASN A 159 -14.16 33.28 1.78
C ASN A 159 -13.29 34.55 1.69
N ASP A 160 -12.02 34.46 2.11
CA ASP A 160 -11.06 35.48 1.77
C ASP A 160 -10.88 35.37 0.26
N SER A 161 -11.39 36.39 -0.43
CA SER A 161 -11.04 36.72 -1.80
C SER A 161 -9.61 36.28 -2.08
N LEU A 162 -9.40 35.49 -3.15
CA LEU A 162 -8.09 35.12 -3.70
C LEU A 162 -7.20 36.37 -3.74
N SER A 163 -6.51 36.68 -2.64
CA SER A 163 -5.44 37.66 -2.66
C SER A 163 -4.42 37.01 -3.56
N GLU A 164 -4.09 37.65 -4.69
CA GLU A 164 -3.01 37.19 -5.56
C GLU A 164 -1.83 36.84 -4.67
N SER A 165 -1.55 35.54 -4.52
CA SER A 165 -0.49 35.11 -3.65
C SER A 165 0.79 35.71 -4.22
N THR A 166 1.55 36.44 -3.42
CA THR A 166 2.89 36.93 -3.78
C THR A 166 3.89 35.81 -4.11
N ILE A 167 3.46 34.55 -3.97
CA ILE A 167 4.22 33.35 -4.32
C ILE A 167 4.31 33.23 -5.84
N LYS A 168 5.54 33.34 -6.35
CA LYS A 168 5.85 33.07 -7.75
C LYS A 168 5.86 31.55 -7.97
N ARG A 169 5.03 31.07 -8.89
CA ARG A 169 4.99 29.66 -9.31
C ARG A 169 5.71 29.47 -10.65
N LEU A 170 6.31 28.31 -10.83
CA LEU A 170 6.80 27.89 -12.15
C LEU A 170 5.62 27.81 -13.15
N PRO A 171 5.81 28.28 -14.40
CA PRO A 171 4.75 28.27 -15.41
C PRO A 171 4.46 26.84 -15.88
N ASP A 172 3.27 26.56 -16.40
CA ASP A 172 2.87 25.19 -16.77
C ASP A 172 3.79 24.59 -17.85
N GLU A 173 4.33 25.41 -18.75
CA GLU A 173 5.24 25.00 -19.81
C GLU A 173 6.57 24.44 -19.28
N PHE A 174 6.97 24.84 -18.06
CA PHE A 174 8.17 24.31 -17.40
C PHE A 174 8.12 22.78 -17.28
N TYR A 175 6.94 22.23 -16.99
CA TYR A 175 6.77 20.80 -16.73
C TYR A 175 6.81 19.95 -18.01
N ASN A 176 6.69 20.55 -19.20
CA ASN A 176 6.74 19.81 -20.47
C ASN A 176 8.05 19.03 -20.65
N HIS A 177 9.17 19.54 -20.10
CA HIS A 177 10.44 18.82 -20.13
C HIS A 177 10.46 17.60 -19.19
N PHE A 178 9.69 17.65 -18.11
CA PHE A 178 9.63 16.60 -17.09
C PHE A 178 8.59 15.52 -17.36
N LEU A 179 7.66 15.73 -18.30
CA LEU A 179 6.72 14.68 -18.69
C LEU A 179 7.39 13.65 -19.62
N SER A 180 7.16 12.37 -19.33
CA SER A 180 7.58 11.24 -20.17
C SER A 180 6.85 11.27 -21.51
N ASP A 181 7.41 10.58 -22.50
CA ASP A 181 6.78 10.45 -23.83
C ASP A 181 5.45 9.70 -23.71
N VAL A 182 5.38 8.73 -22.79
CA VAL A 182 4.18 7.99 -22.45
C VAL A 182 3.09 8.91 -21.87
N ALA A 183 3.45 9.87 -21.02
CA ALA A 183 2.50 10.85 -20.49
C ALA A 183 2.03 11.83 -21.58
N LYS A 184 2.96 12.36 -22.38
CA LYS A 184 2.64 13.31 -23.47
C LYS A 184 1.71 12.71 -24.53
N ASN A 185 1.92 11.43 -24.85
CA ASN A 185 1.13 10.72 -25.86
C ASN A 185 -0.18 10.12 -25.29
N ARG A 186 -0.47 10.31 -24.00
CA ARG A 186 -1.67 9.74 -23.39
C ARG A 186 -2.91 10.48 -23.86
N MET A 187 -3.76 9.76 -24.60
CA MET A 187 -5.08 10.25 -24.97
C MET A 187 -5.99 10.29 -23.73
N PRO A 188 -6.72 11.40 -23.48
CA PRO A 188 -7.76 11.44 -22.46
C PRO A 188 -8.82 10.35 -22.70
N SER A 189 -9.37 9.79 -21.62
CA SER A 189 -10.49 8.86 -21.72
C SER A 189 -11.70 9.55 -22.38
N PRO A 190 -12.21 9.06 -23.53
CA PRO A 190 -13.32 9.71 -24.23
C PRO A 190 -14.56 9.83 -23.35
N ILE A 191 -14.87 8.79 -22.57
CA ILE A 191 -16.06 8.76 -21.70
C ILE A 191 -15.83 9.61 -20.45
N ARG A 192 -14.69 9.47 -19.76
CA ARG A 192 -14.48 10.21 -18.50
C ARG A 192 -14.34 11.71 -18.72
N SER A 193 -13.87 12.14 -19.89
CA SER A 193 -13.81 13.56 -20.26
C SER A 193 -15.18 14.25 -20.30
N LEU A 194 -16.27 13.48 -20.43
CA LEU A 194 -17.64 13.98 -20.47
C LEU A 194 -18.31 14.02 -19.08
N LEU A 195 -17.74 13.37 -18.06
CA LEU A 195 -18.31 13.32 -16.70
C LEU A 195 -18.49 14.72 -16.05
N PRO A 196 -17.61 15.71 -16.26
CA PRO A 196 -17.85 17.06 -15.76
C PRO A 196 -19.13 17.70 -16.34
N LEU A 197 -19.47 17.40 -17.60
CA LEU A 197 -20.64 17.94 -18.27
C LEU A 197 -21.96 17.41 -17.68
N GLU A 198 -21.96 16.17 -17.17
CA GLU A 198 -23.10 15.56 -16.48
C GLU A 198 -23.54 16.35 -15.23
N ARG A 199 -22.65 17.17 -14.64
CA ARG A 199 -22.97 18.02 -13.48
C ARG A 199 -23.61 19.35 -13.87
N THR A 200 -23.69 19.67 -15.16
CA THR A 200 -24.27 20.92 -15.64
C THR A 200 -25.76 20.94 -15.31
N PRO A 201 -26.27 21.94 -14.56
CA PRO A 201 -27.69 22.02 -14.23
C PRO A 201 -28.57 21.95 -15.48
N GLY A 202 -29.58 21.07 -15.45
CA GLY A 202 -30.52 20.86 -16.56
C GLY A 202 -30.07 19.85 -17.62
N VAL A 203 -28.84 19.34 -17.56
CA VAL A 203 -28.40 18.24 -18.44
C VAL A 203 -28.99 16.92 -17.96
N ILE A 204 -29.74 16.24 -18.84
CA ILE A 204 -30.13 14.85 -18.65
C ILE A 204 -29.00 13.97 -19.18
N SER A 205 -28.34 13.25 -18.28
CA SER A 205 -27.21 12.39 -18.64
C SER A 205 -27.67 11.03 -19.12
N LEU A 206 -27.37 10.70 -20.38
CA LEU A 206 -27.38 9.34 -20.94
C LEU A 206 -25.94 8.80 -21.10
N LEU A 207 -24.99 9.45 -20.44
CA LEU A 207 -23.57 9.32 -20.72
C LEU A 207 -22.96 8.05 -20.10
N ALA A 208 -23.20 7.86 -18.81
CA ALA A 208 -22.39 6.94 -18.02
C ALA A 208 -23.04 5.56 -17.94
N GLY A 209 -22.25 4.51 -18.18
CA GLY A 209 -22.59 3.12 -17.84
C GLY A 209 -22.57 2.84 -16.34
N LYS A 210 -23.13 3.77 -15.53
CA LYS A 210 -23.24 3.65 -14.08
C LYS A 210 -24.33 2.62 -13.76
N PRO A 211 -24.05 1.57 -12.98
CA PRO A 211 -25.08 0.66 -12.51
C PRO A 211 -26.10 1.43 -11.65
N ASN A 212 -27.38 1.05 -11.76
CA ASN A 212 -28.43 1.64 -10.93
C ASN A 212 -28.19 1.29 -9.46
N ALA A 213 -28.04 2.31 -8.62
CA ALA A 213 -27.72 2.14 -7.20
C ALA A 213 -28.80 1.37 -6.42
N SER A 214 -30.04 1.30 -6.91
CA SER A 214 -31.10 0.45 -6.30
C SER A 214 -30.80 -1.04 -6.36
N MET A 215 -29.87 -1.46 -7.24
CA MET A 215 -29.46 -2.86 -7.39
C MET A 215 -28.23 -3.21 -6.54
N PHE A 216 -27.65 -2.24 -5.82
CA PHE A 216 -26.55 -2.52 -4.91
C PHE A 216 -27.07 -3.34 -3.72
N PRO A 217 -26.50 -4.52 -3.42
CA PRO A 217 -27.03 -5.42 -2.39
C PRO A 217 -26.62 -5.00 -0.96
N PHE A 218 -26.51 -3.71 -0.70
CA PHE A 218 -26.07 -3.13 0.57
C PHE A 218 -27.04 -2.03 1.00
N THR A 219 -27.62 -2.16 2.19
CA THR A 219 -28.57 -1.19 2.75
C THR A 219 -27.92 -0.23 3.75
N SER A 220 -26.89 -0.69 4.46
CA SER A 220 -26.10 0.11 5.39
C SER A 220 -24.70 -0.48 5.53
N LEU A 221 -23.74 0.33 5.98
CA LEU A 221 -22.44 -0.12 6.44
C LEU A 221 -22.09 0.62 7.73
N SER A 222 -21.74 -0.11 8.78
CA SER A 222 -21.28 0.47 10.04
C SER A 222 -19.94 -0.10 10.46
N PHE A 223 -19.13 0.72 11.13
CA PHE A 223 -17.84 0.33 11.68
C PHE A 223 -17.55 1.07 12.98
N ALA A 224 -17.03 0.33 13.96
CA ALA A 224 -16.59 0.89 15.23
C ALA A 224 -15.15 1.43 15.11
N THR A 225 -14.91 2.57 15.75
CA THR A 225 -13.64 3.30 15.70
C THR A 225 -13.23 3.67 17.12
N ARG A 226 -11.93 3.74 17.39
CA ARG A 226 -11.43 4.18 18.70
C ARG A 226 -11.28 5.69 18.74
N SER A 227 -11.60 6.30 19.88
CA SER A 227 -11.42 7.75 20.05
C SER A 227 -9.94 8.16 19.96
N PRO A 228 -9.64 9.28 19.27
CA PRO A 228 -8.30 9.82 19.14
C PRO A 228 -7.74 10.40 20.45
N THR A 229 -8.57 10.58 21.47
CA THR A 229 -8.17 11.09 22.79
C THR A 229 -8.45 10.10 23.92
N SER A 230 -9.29 9.09 23.70
CA SER A 230 -9.61 8.05 24.67
C SER A 230 -9.67 6.68 23.97
N PRO A 231 -8.54 5.98 23.78
CA PRO A 231 -8.44 4.83 22.88
C PRO A 231 -9.27 3.61 23.31
N TYR A 232 -9.76 3.58 24.56
CA TYR A 232 -10.68 2.56 25.07
C TYR A 232 -12.16 2.88 24.79
N GLN A 233 -12.46 4.11 24.37
CA GLN A 233 -13.82 4.50 23.98
C GLN A 233 -14.02 4.23 22.50
N GLU A 234 -15.09 3.50 22.19
CA GLU A 234 -15.52 3.23 20.83
C GLU A 234 -16.58 4.23 20.36
N THR A 235 -16.59 4.52 19.06
CA THR A 235 -17.60 5.31 18.38
C THR A 235 -17.95 4.61 17.07
N THR A 236 -19.24 4.41 16.84
CA THR A 236 -19.75 3.78 15.61
C THR A 236 -20.01 4.83 14.55
N ILE A 237 -19.44 4.63 13.36
CA ILE A 237 -19.76 5.40 12.17
C ILE A 237 -20.69 4.55 11.30
N MET A 238 -21.73 5.18 10.78
CA MET A 238 -22.76 4.54 9.95
C MET A 238 -22.88 5.28 8.62
N LEU A 239 -22.89 4.51 7.53
CA LEU A 239 -23.08 4.95 6.15
C LEU A 239 -24.42 4.38 5.64
N GLU A 240 -25.34 5.26 5.27
CA GLU A 240 -26.68 4.92 4.78
C GLU A 240 -27.06 5.81 3.60
N ASP A 241 -28.12 5.43 2.89
CA ASP A 241 -28.75 6.21 1.81
C ASP A 241 -27.73 6.78 0.80
N ALA A 242 -27.73 8.11 0.62
CA ALA A 242 -26.91 8.81 -0.36
C ALA A 242 -25.40 8.62 -0.12
N GLU A 243 -24.95 8.50 1.13
CA GLU A 243 -23.52 8.29 1.42
C GLU A 243 -23.06 6.90 0.99
N LEU A 244 -23.89 5.88 1.26
CA LEU A 244 -23.61 4.53 0.82
C LEU A 244 -23.65 4.43 -0.71
N GLN A 245 -24.58 5.13 -1.37
CA GLN A 245 -24.62 5.20 -2.83
C GLN A 245 -23.35 5.82 -3.42
N VAL A 246 -22.86 6.93 -2.86
CA VAL A 246 -21.59 7.55 -3.27
C VAL A 246 -20.41 6.62 -3.03
N ALA A 247 -20.38 5.93 -1.88
CA ALA A 247 -19.32 4.99 -1.52
C ALA A 247 -19.22 3.78 -2.47
N LEU A 248 -20.34 3.33 -3.03
CA LEU A 248 -20.42 2.14 -3.87
C LEU A 248 -20.42 2.42 -5.38
N GLN A 249 -20.57 3.69 -5.79
CA GLN A 249 -20.63 4.09 -7.19
C GLN A 249 -19.27 4.54 -7.74
N TYR A 250 -19.16 4.56 -9.08
CA TYR A 250 -18.10 5.29 -9.76
C TYR A 250 -18.04 6.76 -9.31
N SER A 251 -16.83 7.25 -9.07
CA SER A 251 -16.50 8.61 -8.65
C SER A 251 -15.52 9.24 -9.63
N GLU A 252 -15.15 10.48 -9.36
CA GLU A 252 -14.07 11.15 -10.09
C GLU A 252 -12.73 10.49 -9.86
N THR A 253 -11.83 10.67 -10.82
CA THR A 253 -10.48 10.09 -10.80
C THR A 253 -9.56 10.81 -9.82
N ASP A 254 -9.72 12.12 -9.69
CA ASP A 254 -8.98 13.01 -8.80
C ASP A 254 -9.49 12.95 -7.35
N GLY A 255 -10.42 12.05 -7.04
CA GLY A 255 -10.87 11.73 -5.69
C GLY A 255 -12.24 12.28 -5.31
N LEU A 256 -12.72 11.83 -4.15
CA LEU A 256 -13.94 12.37 -3.56
C LEU A 256 -13.65 13.76 -2.97
N LYS A 257 -14.34 14.78 -3.50
CA LYS A 257 -14.15 16.18 -3.09
C LYS A 257 -14.11 16.41 -1.57
N PRO A 258 -15.00 15.84 -0.74
CA PRO A 258 -14.93 16.04 0.71
C PRO A 258 -13.64 15.54 1.34
N LEU A 259 -13.10 14.40 0.88
CA LEU A 259 -11.81 13.89 1.33
C LEU A 259 -10.68 14.81 0.86
N VAL A 260 -10.69 15.19 -0.42
CA VAL A 260 -9.67 16.07 -1.01
C VAL A 260 -9.62 17.43 -0.30
N ASP A 261 -10.78 18.04 0.00
CA ASP A 261 -10.88 19.29 0.74
C ASP A 261 -10.31 19.16 2.17
N TRP A 262 -10.59 18.05 2.85
CA TRP A 262 -10.00 17.77 4.16
C TRP A 262 -8.47 17.60 4.07
N LEU A 263 -7.96 16.97 3.00
CA LEU A 263 -6.53 16.83 2.78
C LEU A 263 -5.85 18.16 2.46
N TYR A 264 -6.52 19.10 1.78
CA TYR A 264 -6.00 20.47 1.60
C TYR A 264 -5.81 21.17 2.94
N GLY A 265 -6.80 21.12 3.82
CA GLY A 265 -6.66 21.70 5.16
C GLY A 265 -5.57 21.01 5.98
N LEU A 266 -5.36 19.71 5.82
CA LEU A 266 -4.23 19.01 6.42
C LEU A 266 -2.88 19.55 5.92
N GLN A 267 -2.74 19.82 4.61
CA GLN A 267 -1.52 20.38 4.04
C GLN A 267 -1.29 21.83 4.49
N GLU A 268 -2.34 22.63 4.61
CA GLU A 268 -2.25 23.99 5.15
C GLU A 268 -1.77 23.97 6.61
N LEU A 269 -2.35 23.11 7.45
CA LEU A 269 -1.99 23.01 8.86
C LEU A 269 -0.56 22.54 9.09
N ASN A 270 -0.08 21.55 8.33
CA ASN A 270 1.24 20.96 8.55
C ASN A 270 2.38 21.65 7.79
N HIS A 271 2.07 22.28 6.65
CA HIS A 271 3.09 22.81 5.73
C HIS A 271 2.88 24.27 5.38
N GLY A 272 1.79 24.90 5.82
CA GLY A 272 1.46 26.30 5.50
C GLY A 272 1.09 26.52 4.04
N ARG A 273 0.81 25.45 3.27
CA ARG A 273 0.49 25.50 1.85
C ARG A 273 -0.99 25.70 1.63
N LYS A 274 -1.36 26.77 0.93
CA LYS A 274 -2.75 27.19 0.69
C LYS A 274 -3.20 26.86 -0.73
N ILE A 275 -4.51 26.72 -0.90
CA ILE A 275 -5.12 26.57 -2.22
C ILE A 275 -4.81 27.82 -3.06
N GLY A 276 -4.46 27.61 -4.33
CA GLY A 276 -4.12 28.69 -5.26
C GLY A 276 -2.62 28.89 -5.49
N GLU A 277 -1.76 28.32 -4.65
CA GLU A 277 -0.29 28.46 -4.73
C GLU A 277 0.38 27.55 -5.78
N GLY A 278 -0.33 27.20 -6.87
CA GLY A 278 0.24 26.43 -7.98
C GLY A 278 0.40 24.92 -7.74
N TRP A 279 -0.30 24.36 -6.75
CA TRP A 279 -0.30 22.93 -6.46
C TRP A 279 -1.74 22.40 -6.28
N ARG A 280 -1.90 21.07 -6.34
CA ARG A 280 -3.15 20.38 -6.01
C ARG A 280 -2.92 19.06 -5.29
N ILE A 281 -4.02 18.34 -5.00
CA ILE A 281 -4.01 17.00 -4.41
C ILE A 281 -4.59 15.97 -5.37
N THR A 282 -3.99 14.78 -5.41
CA THR A 282 -4.57 13.56 -6.00
C THR A 282 -4.48 12.41 -4.98
N PRO A 283 -5.58 11.77 -4.57
CA PRO A 283 -5.52 10.55 -3.78
C PRO A 283 -5.13 9.35 -4.64
N GLY A 284 -4.56 8.33 -3.99
CA GLY A 284 -4.15 7.08 -4.62
C GLY A 284 -4.30 5.89 -3.68
N CYS A 285 -4.00 4.69 -4.21
CA CYS A 285 -4.05 3.43 -3.45
C CYS A 285 -2.84 3.26 -2.51
N GLY A 286 -2.51 4.30 -1.73
CA GLY A 286 -1.27 4.46 -0.97
C GLY A 286 -0.18 5.24 -1.74
N SER A 287 0.87 5.70 -1.05
CA SER A 287 1.98 6.44 -1.69
C SER A 287 2.67 5.63 -2.80
N GLN A 288 2.87 4.31 -2.60
CA GLN A 288 3.45 3.41 -3.61
C GLN A 288 2.77 3.50 -4.99
N ASP A 289 1.43 3.57 -5.03
CA ASP A 289 0.66 3.68 -6.28
C ASP A 289 0.97 5.00 -6.98
N LEU A 290 0.99 6.10 -6.22
CA LEU A 290 1.23 7.44 -6.74
C LEU A 290 2.68 7.66 -7.16
N ILE A 291 3.64 7.11 -6.42
CA ILE A 291 5.06 7.14 -6.79
C ILE A 291 5.28 6.38 -8.09
N TYR A 292 4.73 5.17 -8.22
CA TYR A 292 4.81 4.41 -9.46
C TYR A 292 4.23 5.20 -10.63
N LYS A 293 3.05 5.81 -10.45
CA LYS A 293 2.41 6.64 -11.49
C LYS A 293 3.24 7.89 -11.81
N ALA A 294 3.79 8.56 -10.81
CA ALA A 294 4.67 9.72 -11.01
C ALA A 294 5.91 9.34 -11.82
N VAL A 295 6.56 8.21 -11.48
CA VAL A 295 7.70 7.68 -12.23
C VAL A 295 7.31 7.40 -13.69
N GLN A 296 6.20 6.70 -13.94
CA GLN A 296 5.70 6.44 -15.30
C GLN A 296 5.36 7.74 -16.07
N CYS A 297 4.87 8.76 -15.37
CA CYS A 297 4.49 10.03 -15.96
C CYS A 297 5.67 10.96 -16.23
N MET A 298 6.82 10.75 -15.57
CA MET A 298 7.93 11.71 -15.61
C MET A 298 9.23 11.15 -16.19
N VAL A 299 9.43 9.84 -16.09
CA VAL A 299 10.68 9.17 -16.41
C VAL A 299 10.49 8.31 -17.66
N ASN A 300 11.36 8.50 -18.65
CA ASN A 300 11.45 7.65 -19.84
C ASN A 300 12.38 6.47 -19.60
N SER A 301 12.25 5.44 -20.43
CA SER A 301 13.19 4.31 -20.41
C SER A 301 14.63 4.80 -20.67
N GLY A 302 15.58 4.38 -19.84
CA GLY A 302 16.99 4.79 -19.93
C GLY A 302 17.33 6.16 -19.33
N ASP A 303 16.35 6.92 -18.81
CA ASP A 303 16.63 8.19 -18.14
C ASP A 303 17.48 7.97 -16.87
N ALA A 304 18.33 8.96 -16.53
CA ALA A 304 19.01 9.01 -15.24
C ALA A 304 18.07 9.50 -14.14
N VAL A 305 18.13 8.87 -12.97
CA VAL A 305 17.35 9.25 -11.77
C VAL A 305 18.26 9.31 -10.56
N LEU A 306 18.08 10.30 -9.70
CA LEU A 306 18.80 10.41 -8.44
C LEU A 306 18.03 9.64 -7.37
N VAL A 307 18.72 8.78 -6.64
CA VAL A 307 18.16 8.00 -5.53
C VAL A 307 19.15 8.05 -4.36
N GLU A 308 18.65 8.09 -3.13
CA GLU A 308 19.48 7.85 -1.95
C GLU A 308 20.16 6.48 -2.03
N SER A 309 21.32 6.28 -1.41
CA SER A 309 21.94 4.98 -1.23
C SER A 309 22.38 4.82 0.22
N PRO A 310 21.80 3.85 0.97
CA PRO A 310 20.72 2.95 0.56
C PRO A 310 19.36 3.65 0.32
N VAL A 311 18.46 3.00 -0.42
CA VAL A 311 17.10 3.48 -0.76
C VAL A 311 16.02 2.52 -0.32
N TYR A 312 14.76 2.96 -0.30
CA TYR A 312 13.63 2.07 -0.15
C TYR A 312 13.61 1.01 -1.27
N GLY A 313 13.84 -0.25 -0.91
CA GLY A 313 13.91 -1.36 -1.88
C GLY A 313 12.66 -1.54 -2.75
N GLY A 314 11.52 -0.94 -2.42
CA GLY A 314 10.32 -0.97 -3.24
C GLY A 314 10.36 -0.07 -4.48
N VAL A 315 11.27 0.90 -4.57
CA VAL A 315 11.43 1.75 -5.76
C VAL A 315 12.50 1.24 -6.74
N ILE A 316 13.46 0.45 -6.27
CA ILE A 316 14.54 -0.11 -7.13
C ILE A 316 13.94 -0.85 -8.34
N PRO A 317 12.96 -1.77 -8.17
CA PRO A 317 12.39 -2.47 -9.32
C PRO A 317 11.60 -1.56 -10.26
N MET A 318 11.04 -0.44 -9.76
CA MET A 318 10.34 0.52 -10.63
C MET A 318 11.30 1.14 -11.63
N PHE A 319 12.41 1.69 -11.14
CA PHE A 319 13.43 2.30 -12.00
C PHE A 319 14.15 1.26 -12.87
N ALA A 320 14.45 0.08 -12.32
CA ALA A 320 15.06 -1.00 -13.09
C ALA A 320 14.17 -1.48 -14.25
N SER A 321 12.84 -1.55 -14.06
CA SER A 321 11.89 -1.93 -15.13
C SER A 321 11.83 -0.94 -16.29
N LEU A 322 12.23 0.32 -16.04
CA LEU A 322 12.41 1.35 -17.06
C LEU A 322 13.86 1.45 -17.53
N HIS A 323 14.73 0.51 -17.16
CA HIS A 323 16.17 0.56 -17.48
C HIS A 323 16.83 1.89 -17.10
N CYS A 324 16.32 2.57 -16.07
CA CYS A 324 16.86 3.86 -15.63
C CYS A 324 18.26 3.68 -15.08
N GLU A 325 19.10 4.68 -15.30
CA GLU A 325 20.39 4.79 -14.64
C GLU A 325 20.18 5.36 -13.24
N GLN A 326 20.26 4.51 -12.22
CA GLN A 326 20.06 4.89 -10.82
C GLN A 326 21.35 5.49 -10.25
N ILE A 327 21.39 6.82 -10.19
CA ILE A 327 22.52 7.58 -9.67
C ILE A 327 22.41 7.66 -8.14
N GLU A 328 23.31 6.96 -7.48
CA GLU A 328 23.34 6.84 -6.02
C GLU A 328 23.88 8.12 -5.35
N VAL A 329 23.06 8.73 -4.50
CA VAL A 329 23.41 9.84 -3.63
C VAL A 329 23.65 9.30 -2.24
N GLU A 330 24.83 9.52 -1.67
CA GLU A 330 25.18 9.01 -0.35
C GLU A 330 24.25 9.54 0.75
N THR A 331 24.12 8.77 1.83
CA THR A 331 23.38 9.16 3.04
C THR A 331 24.25 9.02 4.28
N ASP A 332 23.93 9.78 5.31
CA ASP A 332 24.57 9.75 6.63
C ASP A 332 23.52 9.86 7.76
N ALA A 333 23.99 10.04 9.01
CA ALA A 333 23.13 10.22 10.19
C ALA A 333 22.17 11.44 10.08
N HIS A 334 22.43 12.36 9.15
CA HIS A 334 21.64 13.54 8.85
C HIS A 334 20.83 13.39 7.55
N GLY A 335 20.61 12.15 7.07
CA GLY A 335 19.81 11.84 5.88
C GLY A 335 20.62 11.95 4.59
N ILE A 336 20.00 12.48 3.53
CA ILE A 336 20.67 12.69 2.24
C ILE A 336 21.91 13.60 2.37
N CYS A 337 23.03 13.17 1.80
CA CYS A 337 24.26 13.93 1.78
C CYS A 337 24.23 14.94 0.62
N SER A 338 23.82 16.18 0.90
CA SER A 338 23.75 17.27 -0.09
C SER A 338 25.09 17.56 -0.78
N SER A 339 26.23 17.35 -0.11
CA SER A 339 27.57 17.48 -0.71
C SER A 339 27.87 16.36 -1.73
N SER A 340 27.38 15.13 -1.47
CA SER A 340 27.45 14.03 -2.45
C SER A 340 26.61 14.37 -3.69
N LEU A 341 25.38 14.84 -3.47
CA LEU A 341 24.50 15.30 -4.56
C LEU A 341 25.13 16.43 -5.38
N ARG A 342 25.69 17.45 -4.72
CA ARG A 342 26.37 18.57 -5.37
C ARG A 342 27.51 18.08 -6.26
N LYS A 343 28.38 17.23 -5.72
CA LYS A 343 29.50 16.65 -6.46
C LYS A 343 29.04 15.92 -7.73
N ILE A 344 28.03 15.04 -7.59
CA ILE A 344 27.45 14.30 -8.73
C ILE A 344 26.95 15.25 -9.82
N LEU A 345 26.28 16.34 -9.43
CA LEU A 345 25.69 17.30 -10.36
C LEU A 345 26.74 18.21 -11.01
N GLU A 346 27.76 18.64 -10.28
CA GLU A 346 28.85 19.47 -10.78
C GLU A 346 29.81 18.70 -11.70
N GLU A 347 30.09 17.44 -11.37
CA GLU A 347 30.95 16.54 -12.16
C GLU A 347 30.18 15.82 -13.29
N TRP A 348 28.90 16.14 -13.47
CA TRP A 348 28.05 15.45 -14.45
C TRP A 348 28.62 15.54 -15.88
N PRO A 349 28.66 14.44 -16.64
CA PRO A 349 29.26 14.43 -17.97
C PRO A 349 28.63 15.46 -18.92
N LYS A 350 29.47 16.27 -19.57
CA LYS A 350 29.02 17.23 -20.58
C LYS A 350 28.31 16.51 -21.73
N GLY A 351 27.13 17.00 -22.10
CA GLY A 351 26.32 16.42 -23.20
C GLY A 351 25.46 15.22 -22.81
N LYS A 352 25.61 14.66 -21.60
CA LYS A 352 24.71 13.64 -21.08
C LYS A 352 23.45 14.31 -20.51
N PRO A 353 22.23 13.84 -20.86
CA PRO A 353 21.00 14.34 -20.24
C PRO A 353 21.10 14.32 -18.71
N LYS A 354 20.66 15.40 -18.07
CA LYS A 354 20.66 15.53 -16.61
C LYS A 354 19.56 14.64 -16.00
N PRO A 355 19.73 14.15 -14.76
CA PRO A 355 18.66 13.44 -14.07
C PRO A 355 17.42 14.31 -13.92
N LYS A 356 16.23 13.75 -14.18
CA LYS A 356 14.96 14.51 -14.11
C LYS A 356 14.37 14.58 -12.71
N VAL A 357 14.60 13.54 -11.91
CA VAL A 357 13.97 13.37 -10.60
C VAL A 357 14.98 12.95 -9.54
N LEU A 358 14.75 13.40 -8.31
CA LEU A 358 15.33 12.87 -7.08
C LEU A 358 14.24 12.18 -6.28
N TYR A 359 14.38 10.88 -6.01
CA TYR A 359 13.56 10.18 -5.02
C TYR A 359 14.26 10.17 -3.66
N THR A 360 13.57 10.64 -2.63
CA THR A 360 14.10 10.77 -1.26
C THR A 360 13.01 10.45 -0.23
N VAL A 361 13.42 9.88 0.90
CA VAL A 361 12.55 9.63 2.07
C VAL A 361 13.05 10.49 3.25
N PRO A 362 12.58 11.74 3.41
CA PRO A 362 13.22 12.70 4.31
C PRO A 362 13.04 12.43 5.80
N TYR A 363 12.01 11.68 6.19
CA TYR A 363 11.78 11.27 7.58
C TYR A 363 11.89 9.77 7.75
N GLY A 364 12.66 9.35 8.77
CA GLY A 364 12.72 7.95 9.18
C GLY A 364 13.01 7.02 7.99
N CYS A 365 14.00 7.42 7.16
CA CYS A 365 14.25 6.85 5.83
C CYS A 365 14.24 5.31 5.86
N ASN A 366 13.68 4.69 4.84
CA ASN A 366 13.77 3.24 4.69
C ASN A 366 14.93 2.93 3.74
N PRO A 367 16.04 2.34 4.20
CA PRO A 367 16.15 1.57 5.45
C PRO A 367 16.78 2.29 6.64
N THR A 368 17.42 3.45 6.46
CA THR A 368 18.41 4.00 7.42
C THR A 368 17.82 4.41 8.78
N GLY A 369 16.53 4.72 8.83
CA GLY A 369 15.86 5.35 9.97
C GLY A 369 16.22 6.83 10.15
N MET A 370 17.11 7.37 9.31
CA MET A 370 17.63 8.74 9.46
C MET A 370 16.66 9.77 8.92
N THR A 371 16.76 10.99 9.43
CA THR A 371 15.91 12.12 9.04
C THR A 371 16.78 13.23 8.49
N ALA A 372 16.46 13.68 7.27
CA ALA A 372 17.15 14.79 6.63
C ALA A 372 16.97 16.08 7.43
N THR A 373 18.07 16.74 7.79
CA THR A 373 18.01 18.01 8.54
C THR A 373 17.46 19.15 7.68
N THR A 374 17.07 20.25 8.33
CA THR A 374 16.56 21.44 7.61
C THR A 374 17.59 21.99 6.61
N ASP A 375 18.87 22.02 6.98
CA ASP A 375 19.90 22.61 6.13
C ASP A 375 20.22 21.71 4.93
N ARG A 376 20.27 20.37 5.12
CA ARG A 376 20.35 19.42 4.01
C ARG A 376 19.21 19.62 3.00
N ARG A 377 17.97 19.79 3.49
CA ARG A 377 16.80 20.01 2.63
C ARG A 377 16.87 21.34 1.86
N LYS A 378 17.33 22.43 2.48
CA LYS A 378 17.54 23.71 1.79
C LYS A 378 18.59 23.57 0.68
N GLU A 379 19.71 22.92 0.97
CA GLU A 379 20.78 22.70 -0.03
C GLU A 379 20.29 21.83 -1.19
N VAL A 380 19.48 20.80 -0.92
CA VAL A 380 18.87 19.97 -1.98
C VAL A 380 17.87 20.78 -2.82
N LEU A 381 17.08 21.69 -2.23
CA LEU A 381 16.20 22.59 -2.97
C LEU A 381 16.97 23.56 -3.86
N GLU A 382 18.05 24.13 -3.35
CA GLU A 382 18.96 24.99 -4.11
C GLU A 382 19.52 24.23 -5.32
N LEU A 383 20.03 23.02 -5.12
CA LEU A 383 20.54 22.16 -6.18
C LEU A 383 19.44 21.76 -7.19
N SER A 384 18.21 21.53 -6.72
CA SER A 384 17.04 21.25 -7.57
C SER A 384 16.72 22.43 -8.49
N ARG A 385 16.86 23.66 -8.00
CA ARG A 385 16.72 24.89 -8.80
C ARG A 385 17.86 25.04 -9.80
N GLU A 386 19.11 24.86 -9.36
CA GLU A 386 20.31 25.08 -10.17
C GLU A 386 20.49 24.05 -11.29
N HIS A 387 20.21 22.78 -10.99
CA HIS A 387 20.38 21.67 -11.93
C HIS A 387 19.08 21.17 -12.54
N ASN A 388 17.96 21.80 -12.18
CA ASN A 388 16.65 21.60 -12.79
C ASN A 388 16.14 20.14 -12.73
N PHE A 389 15.97 19.61 -11.53
CA PHE A 389 15.30 18.32 -11.28
C PHE A 389 14.12 18.48 -10.33
N ILE A 390 13.13 17.58 -10.41
CA ILE A 390 11.97 17.53 -9.50
C ILE A 390 12.27 16.62 -8.30
N ILE A 391 11.85 17.01 -7.11
CA ILE A 391 11.97 16.22 -5.89
C ILE A 391 10.69 15.41 -5.70
N LEU A 392 10.83 14.09 -5.68
CA LEU A 392 9.82 13.12 -5.27
C LEU A 392 10.03 12.81 -3.78
N GLU A 393 9.31 13.56 -2.93
CA GLU A 393 9.35 13.45 -1.47
C GLU A 393 8.37 12.37 -1.00
N ASP A 394 8.85 11.16 -0.70
CA ASP A 394 8.03 10.07 -0.17
C ASP A 394 8.06 10.05 1.36
N ASP A 395 6.93 10.38 1.99
CA ASP A 395 6.90 10.75 3.40
C ASP A 395 5.88 9.96 4.27
N PRO A 396 5.87 8.61 4.19
CA PRO A 396 4.92 7.79 4.93
C PRO A 396 5.20 7.80 6.45
N TYR A 397 6.35 8.32 6.88
CA TYR A 397 6.79 8.37 8.27
C TYR A 397 6.77 9.79 8.88
N PHE A 398 6.32 10.81 8.15
CA PHE A 398 6.28 12.21 8.61
C PHE A 398 5.66 12.37 10.01
N TYR A 399 4.56 11.66 10.26
CA TYR A 399 3.85 11.69 11.54
C TYR A 399 4.41 10.73 12.59
N VAL A 400 5.29 9.82 12.20
CA VAL A 400 6.01 8.89 13.11
C VAL A 400 7.34 9.53 13.51
N TYR A 401 7.32 10.81 13.86
CA TYR A 401 8.48 11.57 14.33
C TYR A 401 8.42 11.68 15.86
N TYR A 402 9.50 11.26 16.51
CA TYR A 402 9.65 11.23 17.96
C TYR A 402 11.03 11.74 18.42
N GLY A 403 11.69 12.52 17.57
CA GLY A 403 12.89 13.27 17.95
C GLY A 403 12.59 14.32 19.02
N GLU A 404 13.65 14.76 19.70
CA GLU A 404 13.54 15.74 20.80
C GLU A 404 13.38 17.17 20.27
N SER A 405 13.88 17.43 19.06
CA SER A 405 13.76 18.72 18.39
C SER A 405 12.36 18.90 17.78
N PRO A 406 11.91 20.15 17.55
CA PRO A 406 10.78 20.39 16.68
C PRO A 406 10.99 19.69 15.33
N ARG A 407 9.93 19.07 14.80
CA ARG A 407 9.98 18.41 13.49
C ARG A 407 10.51 19.41 12.46
N TYR A 408 11.48 18.98 11.66
CA TYR A 408 11.99 19.79 10.55
C TYR A 408 10.83 20.18 9.59
N PRO A 409 10.94 21.23 8.77
CA PRO A 409 9.98 21.51 7.72
C PRO A 409 10.21 20.60 6.50
N SER A 410 9.13 20.11 5.86
CA SER A 410 9.20 19.29 4.64
C SER A 410 9.80 20.05 3.46
N TYR A 411 10.20 19.35 2.38
CA TYR A 411 10.55 20.02 1.12
C TYR A 411 9.37 20.85 0.61
N PHE A 412 8.17 20.29 0.69
CA PHE A 412 6.93 20.96 0.29
C PHE A 412 6.66 22.25 1.08
N GLN A 413 7.05 22.32 2.35
CA GLN A 413 6.97 23.57 3.13
C GLN A 413 8.13 24.52 2.80
N LEU A 414 9.35 23.98 2.68
CA LEU A 414 10.55 24.80 2.47
C LEU A 414 10.58 25.48 1.11
N GLU A 415 9.97 24.89 0.07
CA GLU A 415 9.93 25.53 -1.25
C GLU A 415 9.21 26.89 -1.25
N LEU A 416 8.38 27.20 -0.24
CA LEU A 416 7.81 28.55 -0.05
C LEU A 416 8.86 29.65 0.20
N LYS A 417 10.08 29.25 0.58
CA LYS A 417 11.20 30.18 0.81
C LYS A 417 12.11 30.32 -0.41
N GLU A 418 11.87 29.53 -1.45
CA GLU A 418 12.59 29.63 -2.71
C GLU A 418 12.04 30.79 -3.57
N PRO A 419 12.81 31.30 -4.55
CA PRO A 419 12.35 32.34 -5.48
C PRO A 419 11.10 31.95 -6.27
N GLU A 420 10.90 30.64 -6.50
CA GLU A 420 9.68 30.09 -7.08
C GLU A 420 9.34 28.70 -6.51
N VAL A 421 8.04 28.40 -6.45
CA VAL A 421 7.52 27.08 -6.03
C VAL A 421 7.23 26.17 -7.23
N GLY A 422 7.12 24.87 -6.96
CA GLY A 422 6.65 23.87 -7.94
C GLY A 422 7.70 22.82 -8.30
N ARG A 423 8.70 22.59 -7.45
CA ARG A 423 9.74 21.57 -7.69
C ARG A 423 9.55 20.33 -6.83
N VAL A 424 8.55 20.31 -5.95
CA VAL A 424 8.29 19.20 -5.04
C VAL A 424 6.98 18.51 -5.39
N VAL A 425 7.04 17.19 -5.56
CA VAL A 425 5.88 16.28 -5.51
C VAL A 425 5.99 15.47 -4.24
N ARG A 426 5.12 15.76 -3.29
CA ARG A 426 5.07 15.11 -1.98
C ARG A 426 4.09 13.94 -2.03
N PHE A 427 4.46 12.81 -1.45
CA PHE A 427 3.62 11.62 -1.30
C PHE A 427 3.39 11.32 0.18
N ASP A 428 2.14 11.41 0.60
CA ASP A 428 1.69 11.08 1.94
C ASP A 428 0.90 9.75 1.94
N SER A 429 0.87 9.07 3.08
CA SER A 429 0.19 7.79 3.24
C SER A 429 -0.41 7.63 4.63
N VAL A 430 -1.66 7.16 4.71
CA VAL A 430 -2.26 6.82 6.01
C VAL A 430 -1.83 5.42 6.49
N SER A 431 -0.95 4.75 5.75
CA SER A 431 -0.58 3.34 6.01
C SER A 431 0.12 3.12 7.35
N LYS A 432 0.88 4.11 7.83
CA LYS A 432 1.69 4.01 9.06
C LYS A 432 1.07 4.74 10.25
N ILE A 433 -0.05 5.42 10.02
CA ILE A 433 -0.79 6.15 11.06
C ILE A 433 -2.20 5.61 11.28
N LEU A 434 -2.87 5.05 10.27
CA LEU A 434 -4.19 4.45 10.41
C LEU A 434 -4.15 2.94 10.17
N SER A 435 -3.89 2.52 8.92
CA SER A 435 -3.78 1.11 8.55
C SER A 435 -3.26 0.96 7.12
N ALA A 436 -2.28 0.09 6.92
CA ALA A 436 -1.74 -0.23 5.60
C ALA A 436 -2.75 -0.96 4.68
N GLY A 437 -3.77 -1.60 5.24
CA GLY A 437 -4.80 -2.34 4.50
C GLY A 437 -5.91 -1.45 3.94
N ILE A 438 -6.05 -0.20 4.43
CA ILE A 438 -7.05 0.76 3.93
C ILE A 438 -6.72 1.24 2.51
N ARG A 439 -5.45 1.15 2.11
CA ARG A 439 -4.95 1.55 0.78
C ARG A 439 -5.34 2.97 0.39
N ILE A 440 -5.10 3.93 1.29
CA ILE A 440 -5.24 5.36 1.00
C ILE A 440 -3.89 6.06 1.18
N GLY A 441 -3.55 6.90 0.21
CA GLY A 441 -2.46 7.88 0.24
C GLY A 441 -2.83 9.02 -0.70
N PHE A 442 -1.98 10.04 -0.78
CA PHE A 442 -2.23 11.18 -1.66
C PHE A 442 -0.93 11.88 -2.04
N ALA A 443 -0.94 12.53 -3.20
CA ALA A 443 0.16 13.30 -3.72
C ALA A 443 -0.21 14.79 -3.71
N SER A 444 0.71 15.64 -3.25
CA SER A 444 0.60 17.10 -3.27
C SER A 444 1.71 17.66 -4.16
N GLY A 445 1.37 18.44 -5.18
CA GLY A 445 2.38 18.94 -6.12
C GLY A 445 1.81 19.70 -7.31
N PRO A 446 2.65 20.05 -8.30
CA PRO A 446 2.26 20.83 -9.46
C PRO A 446 1.09 20.21 -10.22
N THR A 447 0.11 21.05 -10.59
CA THR A 447 -1.10 20.64 -11.29
C THR A 447 -0.82 19.84 -12.57
N VAL A 448 0.19 20.24 -13.36
CA VAL A 448 0.54 19.56 -14.61
C VAL A 448 0.99 18.11 -14.37
N ILE A 449 1.83 17.88 -13.35
CA ILE A 449 2.30 16.53 -13.01
C ILE A 449 1.14 15.68 -12.47
N LEU A 450 0.36 16.24 -11.54
CA LEU A 450 -0.77 15.50 -10.97
C LEU A 450 -1.84 15.19 -12.03
N ASN A 451 -2.03 16.06 -13.04
CA ASN A 451 -2.94 15.80 -14.16
C ASN A 451 -2.49 14.58 -14.98
N ALA A 452 -1.18 14.42 -15.19
CA ALA A 452 -0.65 13.23 -15.85
C ALA A 452 -0.90 11.96 -15.00
N ILE A 453 -0.75 12.05 -13.67
CA ILE A 453 -1.06 10.95 -12.74
C ILE A 453 -2.54 10.58 -12.76
N ASP A 454 -3.44 11.56 -12.81
CA ASP A 454 -4.88 11.32 -12.89
C ASP A 454 -5.25 10.70 -14.24
N GLN A 455 -4.68 11.16 -15.35
CA GLN A 455 -4.90 10.53 -16.65
C GLN A 455 -4.44 9.07 -16.64
N LEU A 456 -3.30 8.75 -16.04
CA LEU A 456 -2.86 7.36 -15.86
C LEU A 456 -3.84 6.58 -14.99
N THR A 457 -4.24 7.13 -13.83
CA THR A 457 -5.23 6.54 -12.92
C THR A 457 -6.55 6.23 -13.65
N SER A 458 -7.01 7.13 -14.52
CA SER A 458 -8.25 6.99 -15.30
C SER A 458 -8.24 5.76 -16.23
N THR A 459 -7.06 5.23 -16.53
CA THR A 459 -6.88 4.05 -17.40
C THR A 459 -6.40 2.82 -16.63
N SER A 460 -5.67 2.98 -15.51
CA SER A 460 -5.15 1.86 -14.73
C SER A 460 -6.17 1.27 -13.76
N ASN A 461 -6.91 2.13 -13.05
CA ASN A 461 -7.81 1.69 -11.99
C ASN A 461 -9.08 2.56 -11.85
N LEU A 462 -9.31 3.49 -12.79
CA LEU A 462 -10.41 4.45 -12.87
C LEU A 462 -10.43 5.51 -11.76
N GLN A 463 -10.40 5.07 -10.52
CA GLN A 463 -10.49 5.87 -9.30
C GLN A 463 -9.87 5.11 -8.11
N VAL A 464 -9.59 5.81 -7.03
CA VAL A 464 -9.32 5.18 -5.73
C VAL A 464 -10.64 4.61 -5.18
N PRO A 465 -10.68 3.43 -4.53
CA PRO A 465 -11.92 2.84 -4.07
C PRO A 465 -12.78 3.83 -3.26
N SER A 466 -13.96 4.18 -3.77
CA SER A 466 -14.82 5.19 -3.15
C SER A 466 -15.24 4.83 -1.73
N LEU A 467 -15.48 3.54 -1.47
CA LEU A 467 -15.84 3.06 -0.15
C LEU A 467 -14.76 3.38 0.88
N THR A 468 -13.49 3.10 0.58
CA THR A 468 -12.40 3.40 1.52
C THR A 468 -12.20 4.91 1.68
N GLN A 469 -12.39 5.70 0.61
CA GLN A 469 -12.37 7.16 0.69
C GLN A 469 -13.47 7.71 1.61
N VAL A 470 -14.73 7.24 1.47
CA VAL A 470 -15.84 7.66 2.34
C VAL A 470 -15.61 7.25 3.79
N MET A 471 -15.16 6.00 4.02
CA MET A 471 -14.86 5.52 5.38
C MET A 471 -13.78 6.38 6.06
N ILE A 472 -12.68 6.67 5.34
CA ILE A 472 -11.60 7.51 5.86
C ILE A 472 -12.05 8.95 6.06
N TYR A 473 -12.78 9.53 5.11
CA TYR A 473 -13.33 10.88 5.27
C TYR A 473 -14.22 10.98 6.50
N ARG A 474 -15.12 10.02 6.73
CA ARG A 474 -16.01 10.01 7.89
C ARG A 474 -15.25 9.82 9.20
N LEU A 475 -14.22 8.97 9.21
CA LEU A 475 -13.33 8.82 10.37
C LEU A 475 -12.64 10.14 10.69
N LEU A 476 -11.91 10.70 9.73
CA LEU A 476 -11.11 11.91 9.88
C LEU A 476 -11.97 13.14 10.21
N SER A 477 -13.15 13.24 9.61
CA SER A 477 -14.12 14.31 9.90
C SER A 477 -14.71 14.19 11.30
N SER A 478 -14.96 12.97 11.79
CA SER A 478 -15.46 12.79 13.16
C SER A 478 -14.40 13.13 14.22
N TRP A 479 -13.12 12.95 13.89
CA TRP A 479 -12.00 13.36 14.75
C TRP A 479 -11.70 14.86 14.65
N GLY A 480 -11.93 15.47 13.48
CA GLY A 480 -11.39 16.79 13.16
C GLY A 480 -9.84 16.78 13.11
N TYR A 481 -9.25 17.94 12.84
CA TYR A 481 -7.79 18.06 12.80
C TYR A 481 -7.14 17.88 14.17
N ASP A 482 -7.76 18.36 15.25
CA ASP A 482 -7.25 18.18 16.62
C ASP A 482 -7.24 16.71 17.05
N GLY A 483 -8.32 15.97 16.73
CA GLY A 483 -8.37 14.54 16.97
C GLY A 483 -7.34 13.79 16.12
N PHE A 484 -7.18 14.15 14.85
CA PHE A 484 -6.13 13.58 14.01
C PHE A 484 -4.73 13.82 14.63
N ALA A 485 -4.43 15.06 15.05
CA ALA A 485 -3.17 15.43 15.68
C ALA A 485 -2.93 14.64 16.98
N ALA A 486 -3.95 14.49 17.83
CA ALA A 486 -3.88 13.67 19.03
C ALA A 486 -3.61 12.20 18.72
N HIS A 487 -4.26 11.65 17.68
CA HIS A 487 -4.05 10.28 17.25
C HIS A 487 -2.61 10.04 16.80
N VAL A 488 -2.10 10.84 15.87
CA VAL A 488 -0.75 10.67 15.33
C VAL A 488 0.34 10.91 16.38
N LYS A 489 0.10 11.81 17.34
CA LYS A 489 1.00 11.99 18.49
C LYS A 489 1.16 10.71 19.30
N ARG A 490 0.06 10.02 19.63
CA ARG A 490 0.14 8.73 20.34
C ARG A 490 0.81 7.64 19.52
N VAL A 491 0.61 7.64 18.19
CA VAL A 491 1.32 6.72 17.29
C VAL A 491 2.84 6.97 17.42
N ALA A 492 3.28 8.23 17.35
CA ALA A 492 4.69 8.57 17.54
C ALA A 492 5.22 8.18 18.93
N GLU A 493 4.46 8.40 20.01
CA GLU A 493 4.82 8.00 21.38
C GLU A 493 4.99 6.47 21.51
N LEU A 494 4.10 5.68 20.90
CA LEU A 494 4.22 4.22 20.85
C LEU A 494 5.52 3.80 20.16
N TYR A 495 5.80 4.37 18.99
CA TYR A 495 7.02 4.04 18.24
C TYR A 495 8.29 4.51 18.96
N LYS A 496 8.25 5.65 19.67
CA LYS A 496 9.33 6.09 20.54
C LYS A 496 9.63 5.06 21.62
N ALA A 497 8.61 4.59 22.34
CA ALA A 497 8.79 3.60 23.40
C ALA A 497 9.41 2.30 22.85
N LYS A 498 8.92 1.82 21.70
CA LYS A 498 9.48 0.64 21.02
C LYS A 498 10.92 0.85 20.57
N ARG A 499 11.26 2.02 20.01
CA ARG A 499 12.63 2.41 19.64
C ARG A 499 13.54 2.36 20.86
N ASP A 500 13.12 2.98 21.97
CA ASP A 500 13.90 3.04 23.21
C ASP A 500 14.17 1.63 23.78
N VAL A 501 13.19 0.72 23.74
CA VAL A 501 13.36 -0.69 24.14
C VAL A 501 14.36 -1.41 23.23
N PHE A 502 14.19 -1.28 21.92
CA PHE A 502 15.06 -1.91 20.93
C PHE A 502 16.51 -1.45 21.08
N GLU A 503 16.73 -0.13 21.23
CA GLU A 503 18.05 0.45 21.38
C GLU A 503 18.74 0.01 22.68
N ARG A 504 18.01 -0.10 23.81
CA ARG A 504 18.56 -0.68 25.04
C ARG A 504 19.05 -2.11 24.83
N GLY A 505 18.28 -2.91 24.08
CA GLY A 505 18.71 -4.25 23.68
C GLY A 505 19.96 -4.23 22.81
N MET A 506 20.07 -3.28 21.86
CA MET A 506 21.25 -3.15 20.99
C MET A 506 22.49 -2.78 21.83
N ARG A 507 22.36 -1.85 22.78
CA ARG A 507 23.45 -1.49 23.70
C ARG A 507 23.89 -2.68 24.55
N LYS A 508 22.94 -3.50 25.03
CA LYS A 508 23.22 -4.69 25.84
C LYS A 508 23.95 -5.79 25.06
N HIS A 509 23.53 -6.08 23.83
CA HIS A 509 24.00 -7.26 23.09
C HIS A 509 24.97 -6.98 21.95
N LEU A 510 24.93 -5.78 21.35
CA LEU A 510 25.63 -5.47 20.10
C LEU A 510 26.75 -4.42 20.24
N THR A 511 26.98 -3.87 21.44
CA THR A 511 28.13 -2.96 21.66
C THR A 511 29.45 -3.66 21.32
N GLY A 512 30.25 -3.07 20.43
CA GLY A 512 31.50 -3.66 19.90
C GLY A 512 31.30 -4.70 18.80
N LEU A 513 30.05 -5.00 18.44
CA LEU A 513 29.67 -5.96 17.40
C LEU A 513 28.85 -5.33 16.26
N ALA A 514 28.24 -4.17 16.51
CA ALA A 514 27.58 -3.37 15.50
C ALA A 514 27.79 -1.87 15.72
N GLU A 515 27.70 -1.09 14.65
CA GLU A 515 27.64 0.37 14.65
C GLU A 515 26.26 0.82 14.17
N TRP A 516 25.65 1.78 14.85
CA TRP A 516 24.34 2.31 14.48
C TRP A 516 24.14 3.74 14.96
N ASP A 517 23.26 4.45 14.28
CA ASP A 517 22.70 5.72 14.71
C ASP A 517 21.27 5.52 15.21
N SER A 518 20.86 6.35 16.18
CA SER A 518 19.52 6.25 16.77
C SER A 518 18.52 7.01 15.91
N PRO A 519 17.46 6.35 15.39
CA PRO A 519 16.46 7.02 14.57
C PRO A 519 15.63 7.98 15.44
N GLU A 520 15.24 9.11 14.86
CA GLU A 520 14.31 10.09 15.43
C GLU A 520 12.89 9.96 14.84
N ALA A 521 12.72 9.12 13.82
CA ALA A 521 11.46 8.88 13.16
C ALA A 521 11.38 7.50 12.53
N GLY A 522 10.17 7.10 12.16
CA GLY A 522 9.92 5.83 11.48
C GLY A 522 10.02 4.63 12.42
N MET A 523 10.36 3.48 11.87
CA MET A 523 10.21 2.18 12.54
C MET A 523 11.35 1.20 12.26
N PHE A 524 12.52 1.71 11.87
CA PHE A 524 13.67 0.91 11.46
C PHE A 524 14.94 1.32 12.21
N PHE A 525 15.73 0.32 12.55
CA PHE A 525 17.16 0.49 12.78
C PHE A 525 17.93 -0.01 11.57
N TRP A 526 18.95 0.75 11.19
CA TRP A 526 19.95 0.39 10.21
C TRP A 526 21.31 0.37 10.88
N PHE A 527 21.95 -0.78 10.88
CA PHE A 527 23.17 -0.98 11.62
C PHE A 527 24.16 -1.81 10.84
N LYS A 528 25.42 -1.45 10.96
CA LYS A 528 26.54 -2.14 10.34
C LYS A 528 27.00 -3.27 11.24
N LEU A 529 27.05 -4.48 10.72
CA LEU A 529 27.67 -5.62 11.39
C LEU A 529 29.19 -5.47 11.36
N LEU A 530 29.83 -5.55 12.51
CA LEU A 530 31.29 -5.60 12.60
C LEU A 530 31.72 -7.07 12.48
N LEU A 531 31.98 -7.54 11.27
CA LEU A 531 32.26 -8.97 10.99
C LEU A 531 33.73 -9.37 11.14
N THR A 532 34.60 -8.41 11.46
CA THR A 532 36.04 -8.65 11.70
C THR A 532 36.48 -7.88 12.96
N ASP A 533 37.48 -8.41 13.67
CA ASP A 533 38.09 -7.73 14.84
C ASP A 533 39.18 -6.74 14.44
N GLU A 534 39.66 -6.80 13.19
CA GLU A 534 40.71 -5.92 12.68
C GLU A 534 40.12 -4.62 12.13
N ALA A 535 40.49 -3.50 12.76
CA ALA A 535 40.18 -2.18 12.26
C ALA A 535 40.92 -1.93 10.93
N GLY A 536 40.20 -1.55 9.87
CA GLY A 536 40.79 -1.08 8.62
C GLY A 536 40.88 -2.10 7.47
N LEU A 537 40.34 -3.32 7.60
CA LEU A 537 40.20 -4.22 6.45
C LEU A 537 39.12 -3.69 5.49
N SER A 538 39.46 -3.63 4.20
CA SER A 538 38.59 -3.14 3.12
C SER A 538 37.37 -4.02 2.86
N HIS A 539 37.44 -5.30 3.24
CA HIS A 539 36.37 -6.27 3.01
C HIS A 539 35.47 -6.41 4.25
N GLN A 540 34.59 -5.44 4.47
CA GLN A 540 33.74 -5.31 5.68
C GLN A 540 32.72 -6.46 5.87
N GLY A 541 32.64 -7.40 4.92
CA GLY A 541 31.77 -8.56 4.94
C GLY A 541 30.45 -8.32 4.21
N ASP A 542 29.59 -9.34 4.20
CA ASP A 542 28.35 -9.35 3.43
C ASP A 542 27.20 -9.77 4.34
N SER A 543 26.25 -8.86 4.56
CA SER A 543 25.07 -9.13 5.38
C SER A 543 24.15 -10.18 4.77
N GLU A 544 24.16 -10.39 3.44
CA GLU A 544 23.31 -11.37 2.77
C GLU A 544 23.57 -12.77 3.32
N ASP A 545 24.84 -13.16 3.35
CA ASP A 545 25.27 -14.48 3.79
C ASP A 545 25.00 -14.67 5.29
N VAL A 546 25.42 -13.70 6.12
CA VAL A 546 25.27 -13.77 7.59
C VAL A 546 23.79 -13.88 8.00
N ILE A 547 22.92 -13.10 7.37
CA ILE A 547 21.49 -13.10 7.72
C ILE A 547 20.79 -14.37 7.24
N ARG A 548 21.10 -14.86 6.03
CA ARG A 548 20.45 -16.05 5.48
C ARG A 548 20.94 -17.37 6.05
N THR A 549 22.13 -17.38 6.66
CA THR A 549 22.72 -18.58 7.26
C THR A 549 22.68 -18.47 8.77
N ARG A 550 23.68 -17.84 9.40
CA ARG A 550 23.89 -17.80 10.85
C ARG A 550 22.71 -17.21 11.60
N ALA A 551 22.20 -16.06 11.18
CA ALA A 551 21.06 -15.43 11.86
C ALA A 551 19.80 -16.30 11.73
N PHE A 552 19.55 -16.85 10.54
CA PHE A 552 18.42 -17.75 10.29
C PHE A 552 18.50 -19.04 11.12
N GLU A 553 19.67 -19.68 11.20
CA GLU A 553 19.93 -20.85 12.05
C GLU A 553 19.71 -20.55 13.54
N ASN A 554 20.05 -19.34 13.98
CA ASN A 554 19.77 -18.85 15.32
C ASN A 554 18.30 -18.41 15.51
N GLY A 555 17.44 -18.56 14.50
CA GLY A 555 16.02 -18.24 14.55
C GLY A 555 15.72 -16.74 14.47
N ILE A 556 16.49 -15.99 13.69
CA ILE A 556 16.28 -14.57 13.39
C ILE A 556 16.25 -14.32 11.90
N LEU A 557 15.28 -13.50 11.49
CA LEU A 557 15.20 -12.96 10.14
C LEU A 557 15.16 -11.43 10.20
N ALA A 558 16.20 -10.81 9.66
CA ALA A 558 16.25 -9.39 9.36
C ALA A 558 16.35 -9.20 7.84
N VAL A 559 16.35 -7.95 7.36
CA VAL A 559 16.58 -7.70 5.93
C VAL A 559 18.05 -7.37 5.70
N PRO A 560 18.78 -8.16 4.90
CA PRO A 560 20.14 -7.83 4.49
C PRO A 560 20.20 -6.46 3.82
N GLY A 561 21.31 -5.75 4.00
CA GLY A 561 21.46 -4.40 3.48
C GLY A 561 21.52 -4.34 1.95
N THR A 562 21.96 -5.43 1.33
CA THR A 562 22.01 -5.65 -0.13
C THR A 562 20.66 -5.38 -0.81
N ALA A 563 19.54 -5.62 -0.12
CA ALA A 563 18.19 -5.38 -0.62
C ALA A 563 17.84 -3.89 -0.82
N PHE A 564 18.71 -2.98 -0.36
CA PHE A 564 18.49 -1.53 -0.38
C PHE A 564 19.55 -0.78 -1.20
N ILE A 565 20.47 -1.49 -1.87
CA ILE A 565 21.51 -0.88 -2.71
C ILE A 565 21.03 -0.85 -4.17
N PRO A 566 20.78 0.33 -4.77
CA PRO A 566 20.16 0.46 -6.10
C PRO A 566 20.85 -0.34 -7.22
N ASN A 567 22.18 -0.28 -7.28
CA ASN A 567 22.97 -0.98 -8.31
C ASN A 567 23.56 -2.31 -7.81
N GLY A 568 23.05 -2.82 -6.68
CA GLY A 568 23.60 -3.97 -5.99
C GLY A 568 24.98 -3.70 -5.38
N GLY A 569 25.53 -4.69 -4.71
CA GLY A 569 26.80 -4.58 -4.01
C GLY A 569 26.73 -5.24 -2.65
N LYS A 570 27.89 -5.67 -2.16
CA LYS A 570 28.00 -6.26 -0.82
C LYS A 570 28.02 -5.15 0.20
N THR A 571 27.30 -5.37 1.30
CA THR A 571 27.26 -4.41 2.40
C THR A 571 27.11 -5.15 3.73
N PRO A 572 27.83 -4.73 4.79
CA PRO A 572 27.69 -5.29 6.13
C PRO A 572 26.43 -4.80 6.87
N TYR A 573 25.65 -3.90 6.27
CA TYR A 573 24.50 -3.30 6.95
C TYR A 573 23.28 -4.21 6.95
N VAL A 574 22.43 -4.06 7.98
CA VAL A 574 21.19 -4.80 8.16
C VAL A 574 20.09 -3.83 8.55
N ARG A 575 18.87 -4.05 8.03
CA ARG A 575 17.66 -3.36 8.51
C ARG A 575 16.85 -4.26 9.43
N ALA A 576 16.59 -3.79 10.64
CA ALA A 576 15.62 -4.40 11.56
C ALA A 576 14.42 -3.47 11.78
N SER A 577 13.21 -4.04 11.77
CA SER A 577 11.99 -3.31 12.13
C SER A 577 11.60 -3.63 13.57
N PHE A 578 11.32 -2.60 14.35
CA PHE A 578 10.83 -2.74 15.73
C PHE A 578 9.31 -2.56 15.84
N SER A 579 8.60 -2.49 14.71
CA SER A 579 7.17 -2.15 14.70
C SER A 579 6.28 -3.21 15.35
N LEU A 580 6.48 -4.49 15.03
CA LEU A 580 5.57 -5.58 15.41
C LEU A 580 6.06 -6.42 16.57
N ILE A 581 7.38 -6.55 16.72
CA ILE A 581 8.01 -7.38 17.75
C ILE A 581 7.58 -6.96 19.17
N GLY A 582 7.33 -7.95 20.03
CA GLY A 582 7.04 -7.74 21.45
C GLY A 582 8.27 -7.26 22.22
N GLU A 583 8.06 -6.51 23.31
CA GLU A 583 9.20 -6.02 24.13
C GLU A 583 10.00 -7.16 24.76
N ASP A 584 9.33 -8.26 25.09
CA ASP A 584 9.89 -9.50 25.63
C ASP A 584 10.74 -10.26 24.59
N GLU A 585 10.38 -10.18 23.30
CA GLU A 585 11.10 -10.85 22.22
C GLU A 585 12.36 -10.08 21.77
N ILE A 586 12.41 -8.76 21.96
CA ILE A 586 13.52 -7.90 21.51
C ILE A 586 14.87 -8.35 22.09
N ASP A 587 14.93 -8.67 23.39
CA ASP A 587 16.19 -9.06 24.04
C ASP A 587 16.73 -10.36 23.43
N THR A 588 15.85 -11.35 23.25
CA THR A 588 16.18 -12.64 22.62
C THR A 588 16.60 -12.44 21.16
N ALA A 589 15.93 -11.56 20.43
CA ALA A 589 16.24 -11.29 19.04
C ALA A 589 17.65 -10.72 18.85
N LEU A 590 18.00 -9.73 19.67
CA LEU A 590 19.30 -9.07 19.61
C LEU A 590 20.43 -9.96 20.16
N GLN A 591 20.13 -10.81 21.15
CA GLN A 591 21.05 -11.87 21.58
C GLN A 591 21.38 -12.85 20.44
N ARG A 592 20.38 -13.29 19.68
CA ARG A 592 20.59 -14.22 18.56
C ARG A 592 21.36 -13.59 17.40
N ILE A 593 21.16 -12.28 17.15
CA ILE A 593 21.98 -11.51 16.20
C ILE A 593 23.43 -11.45 16.68
N ARG A 594 23.66 -11.16 17.97
CA ARG A 594 25.01 -11.20 18.57
C ARG A 594 25.69 -12.54 18.33
N ASP A 595 24.98 -13.64 18.61
CA ASP A 595 25.52 -14.98 18.46
C ASP A 595 25.87 -15.29 17.00
N ALA A 596 25.06 -14.81 16.03
CA ALA A 596 25.35 -14.93 14.60
C ALA A 596 26.63 -14.17 14.19
N ILE A 597 26.82 -12.95 14.70
CA ILE A 597 28.04 -12.16 14.45
C ILE A 597 29.28 -12.87 15.00
N LEU A 598 29.19 -13.42 16.22
CA LEU A 598 30.31 -14.12 16.86
C LEU A 598 30.68 -15.42 16.14
N GLN A 599 29.67 -16.18 15.70
CA GLN A 599 29.87 -17.37 14.86
C GLN A 599 30.58 -17.02 13.55
N GLU A 600 30.17 -15.93 12.90
CA GLU A 600 30.78 -15.47 11.65
C GLU A 600 32.22 -15.01 11.86
N ARG A 601 32.51 -14.23 12.90
CA ARG A 601 33.88 -13.84 13.26
C ARG A 601 34.77 -15.06 13.52
N ALA A 602 34.26 -16.07 14.23
CA ALA A 602 35.00 -17.30 14.50
C ALA A 602 35.29 -18.09 13.22
N ALA A 603 34.30 -18.21 12.32
CA ALA A 603 34.47 -18.87 11.02
C ALA A 603 35.51 -18.17 10.14
N ARG A 604 35.50 -16.83 10.10
CA ARG A 604 36.50 -16.03 9.36
C ARG A 604 37.91 -16.22 9.90
N LYS A 605 38.09 -16.19 11.22
CA LYS A 605 39.40 -16.45 11.84
C LYS A 605 39.91 -17.85 11.49
N ALA A 606 39.04 -18.86 11.53
CA ALA A 606 39.40 -20.23 11.17
C ALA A 606 39.74 -20.42 9.69
N ALA A 607 39.30 -19.52 8.80
CA ALA A 607 39.64 -19.57 7.37
C ALA A 607 40.95 -18.85 7.01
N VAL A 608 41.49 -18.03 7.92
CA VAL A 608 42.75 -17.29 7.74
C VAL A 608 43.96 -18.06 8.32
N VAL A 609 43.70 -18.97 9.27
CA VAL A 609 44.67 -19.95 9.81
C VAL A 609 44.69 -21.17 8.93
#